data_AF-A0A4S8JBT4-F1
#
_entry.id   AF-A0A4S8JBT4-F1
#
_cell.length_a   1.000
_cell.length_b   1.000
_cell.length_c   1.000
_cell.angle_alpha   90.00
_cell.angle_beta   90.00
_cell.angle_gamma   90.00
#
_symmetry.space_group_name_H-M   'P 1'
#
loop_
_entity.id
_entity.type
_entity.pdbx_description
1 polymer ?
#
loop_
_entity_poly.entity_id
_entity_poly.type
_entity_poly.pdbx_seq_one_letter_code
_entity_poly.pdbx_strand_id
1 'polypeptide(L)'
;MLIVVLAGFAYSAAEESLMELQSKEEYESCDLSNPIRMYVNGLDRVSLDGEGTRYFSSGKLENCRKGLKLHVDVMPGDVMSDGVAASAPESSAPIHLKATYLLWIALAINLALVWP
;
A
#
# COMPACT_ATOMS: atom_id res chain seq x y z
N MET A 1 14.62 -2.50 -24.46
CA MET A 1 13.22 -2.50 -24.01
C MET A 1 13.22 -1.88 -22.62
N LEU A 2 12.68 -0.67 -22.44
CA LEU A 2 12.57 -0.10 -21.09
C LEU A 2 11.56 -0.94 -20.31
N ILE A 3 11.99 -1.57 -19.22
CA ILE A 3 11.07 -2.16 -18.26
C ILE A 3 10.54 -0.98 -17.44
N VAL A 4 9.26 -0.64 -17.65
CA VAL A 4 8.56 0.38 -16.84
C VAL A 4 7.97 -0.32 -15.62
N VAL A 5 8.50 -0.02 -14.43
CA VAL A 5 7.98 -0.55 -13.17
C VAL A 5 6.91 0.39 -12.64
N LEU A 6 5.75 -0.15 -12.25
CA LEU A 6 4.64 0.60 -11.68
C LEU A 6 4.43 0.23 -10.21
N ALA A 7 4.34 1.22 -9.34
CA ALA A 7 3.85 1.06 -7.97
C ALA A 7 2.38 1.45 -7.89
N GLY A 8 1.54 0.59 -7.30
CA GLY A 8 0.13 0.85 -7.06
C GLY A 8 -0.12 1.24 -5.61
N PHE A 9 -0.74 2.40 -5.38
CA PHE A 9 -1.11 2.88 -4.05
C PHE A 9 -2.63 2.96 -3.91
N ALA A 10 -3.20 2.18 -2.99
CA ALA A 10 -4.62 2.18 -2.69
C ALA A 10 -4.88 2.81 -1.32
N TYR A 11 -5.81 3.75 -1.24
CA TYR A 11 -6.19 4.45 -0.02
C TYR A 11 -7.61 5.05 -0.14
N SER A 12 -8.21 5.39 1.00
CA SER A 12 -9.51 6.08 1.04
C SER A 12 -9.32 7.53 0.57
N ALA A 13 -9.72 7.87 -0.67
CA ALA A 13 -9.56 9.23 -1.22
C ALA A 13 -10.30 10.32 -0.41
N ALA A 14 -11.33 9.94 0.35
CA ALA A 14 -12.06 10.85 1.24
C ALA A 14 -11.26 11.18 2.51
N GLU A 15 -10.34 10.31 2.91
CA GLU A 15 -9.61 10.41 4.16
C GLU A 15 -8.11 10.56 3.94
N GLU A 16 -7.59 10.33 2.74
CA GLU A 16 -6.17 10.42 2.51
C GLU A 16 -5.78 10.93 1.13
N SER A 17 -4.54 11.41 1.07
CA SER A 17 -3.81 11.67 -0.15
C SER A 17 -2.41 11.06 -0.04
N LEU A 18 -1.80 10.78 -1.18
CA LEU A 18 -0.42 10.32 -1.27
C LEU A 18 0.42 11.50 -1.74
N MET A 19 1.51 11.78 -1.04
CA MET A 19 2.49 12.80 -1.41
C MET A 19 3.82 12.14 -1.73
N GLU A 20 4.43 12.58 -2.83
CA GLU A 20 5.82 12.27 -3.16
C GLU A 20 6.71 13.42 -2.73
N LEU A 21 7.73 13.14 -1.90
CA LEU A 21 8.59 14.13 -1.27
C LEU A 21 9.97 14.16 -1.92
N GLN A 22 10.64 15.31 -1.83
CA GLN A 22 11.88 15.56 -2.56
C GLN A 22 13.11 14.94 -1.90
N SER A 23 13.12 14.84 -0.57
CA SER A 23 14.28 14.37 0.15
C SER A 23 13.94 13.47 1.33
N LYS A 24 15.00 12.81 1.83
CA LYS A 24 14.93 11.99 3.04
C LYS A 24 14.55 12.83 4.26
N GLU A 25 15.05 14.06 4.36
CA GLU A 25 14.80 14.95 5.48
C GLU A 25 13.32 15.36 5.55
N GLU A 26 12.71 15.71 4.41
CA GLU A 26 11.27 15.99 4.31
C GLU A 26 10.45 14.76 4.71
N TYR A 27 10.83 13.58 4.22
CA TYR A 27 10.20 12.31 4.56
C TYR A 27 10.30 11.94 6.05
N GLU A 28 11.47 12.11 6.65
CA GLU A 28 11.70 11.77 8.06
C GLU A 28 10.96 12.73 8.99
N SER A 29 11.00 14.02 8.69
CA SER A 29 10.35 15.08 9.47
C SER A 29 8.84 15.24 9.18
N CYS A 30 8.33 14.60 8.13
CA CYS A 30 6.98 14.83 7.60
C CYS A 30 6.76 16.29 7.19
N ASP A 31 7.74 16.89 6.52
CA ASP A 31 7.53 18.17 5.84
C ASP A 31 6.72 17.93 4.55
N LEU A 32 5.46 18.34 4.59
CA LEU A 32 4.50 18.18 3.51
C LEU A 32 4.25 19.50 2.75
N SER A 33 5.07 20.53 2.99
CA SER A 33 4.83 21.87 2.46
C SER A 33 5.10 22.01 0.96
N ASN A 34 5.98 21.19 0.41
CA ASN A 34 6.39 21.25 -1.00
C ASN A 34 6.57 19.85 -1.62
N PRO A 35 5.50 19.06 -1.75
CA PRO A 35 5.60 17.75 -2.39
C PRO A 35 5.92 17.90 -3.89
N ILE A 36 6.73 16.98 -4.42
CA ILE A 36 6.98 16.85 -5.87
C ILE A 36 5.64 16.61 -6.59
N ARG A 37 4.82 15.72 -6.04
CA ARG A 37 3.49 15.38 -6.55
C ARG A 37 2.54 15.03 -5.41
N MET A 38 1.27 15.33 -5.64
CA MET A 38 0.17 14.91 -4.78
C MET A 38 -0.82 14.09 -5.60
N TYR A 39 -1.24 12.96 -5.05
CA TYR A 39 -2.21 12.06 -5.64
C TYR A 39 -3.44 11.98 -4.73
N VAL A 40 -4.63 11.91 -5.32
CA VAL A 40 -5.92 12.02 -4.59
C VAL A 40 -6.99 11.07 -5.11
N ASN A 41 -6.65 10.11 -5.98
CA ASN A 41 -7.65 9.27 -6.64
C ASN A 41 -8.06 8.06 -5.79
N GLY A 42 -7.29 7.72 -4.76
CA GLY A 42 -7.52 6.56 -3.89
C GLY A 42 -7.05 5.24 -4.50
N LEU A 43 -6.69 5.25 -5.80
CA LEU A 43 -5.92 4.20 -6.45
C LEU A 43 -5.02 4.83 -7.51
N ASP A 44 -3.76 5.05 -7.17
CA ASP A 44 -2.80 5.74 -8.01
C ASP A 44 -1.69 4.79 -8.48
N ARG A 45 -1.39 4.84 -9.78
CA ARG A 45 -0.28 4.10 -10.41
C ARG A 45 0.87 5.06 -10.66
N VAL A 46 1.99 4.87 -9.97
CA VAL A 46 3.18 5.70 -10.07
C VAL A 46 4.25 4.94 -10.85
N SER A 47 4.71 5.51 -11.96
CA SER A 47 5.85 4.98 -12.72
C SER A 47 7.16 5.24 -11.99
N LEU A 48 8.00 4.20 -11.88
CA LEU A 48 9.31 4.19 -11.24
C LEU A 48 10.39 4.10 -12.33
N ASP A 49 10.55 5.18 -13.11
CA ASP A 49 11.30 5.18 -14.38
C ASP A 49 12.82 5.43 -14.26
N GLY A 50 13.38 5.37 -13.05
CA GLY A 50 14.81 5.63 -12.83
C GLY A 50 15.32 5.04 -11.51
N GLU A 51 16.60 4.68 -11.50
CA GLU A 51 17.31 4.25 -10.30
C GLU A 51 17.28 5.34 -9.23
N GLY A 52 17.19 4.92 -7.97
CA GLY A 52 17.26 5.79 -6.81
C GLY A 52 16.11 5.58 -5.84
N THR A 53 16.23 6.24 -4.68
CA THR A 53 15.21 6.22 -3.64
C THR A 53 14.14 7.26 -3.92
N ARG A 54 12.87 6.86 -3.80
CA ARG A 54 11.71 7.76 -3.84
C ARG A 54 10.97 7.72 -2.52
N TYR A 55 10.53 8.88 -2.05
CA TYR A 55 9.88 9.02 -0.76
C TYR A 55 8.40 9.33 -0.93
N PHE A 56 7.56 8.51 -0.31
CA PHE A 56 6.12 8.65 -0.34
C PHE A 56 5.57 8.76 1.09
N SER A 57 4.55 9.58 1.26
CA SER A 57 3.92 9.84 2.55
C SER A 57 2.42 9.99 2.39
N SER A 58 1.67 9.73 3.46
CA SER A 58 0.34 10.32 3.62
C SER A 58 0.43 11.85 3.55
N GLY A 59 -0.55 12.47 2.90
CA GLY A 59 -0.73 13.93 2.91
C GLY A 59 -1.35 14.47 4.21
N LYS A 60 -1.79 13.60 5.13
CA LYS A 60 -2.15 13.98 6.50
C LYS A 60 -0.92 13.90 7.40
N LEU A 61 -0.52 15.06 7.90
CA LEU A 61 0.64 15.23 8.80
C LEU A 61 0.64 14.22 9.96
N GLU A 62 -0.50 14.06 10.64
CA GLU A 62 -0.63 13.16 11.78
C GLU A 62 -0.44 11.68 11.41
N ASN A 63 -0.85 11.28 10.21
CA ASN A 63 -0.70 9.91 9.74
C ASN A 63 0.74 9.65 9.27
N CYS A 64 1.38 10.61 8.59
CA CYS A 64 2.82 10.54 8.30
C CYS A 64 3.65 10.36 9.58
N ARG A 65 3.37 11.17 10.62
CA ARG A 65 4.06 11.10 11.92
C ARG A 65 3.85 9.77 12.65
N LYS A 66 2.69 9.14 12.44
CA LYS A 66 2.38 7.79 12.94
C LYS A 66 2.97 6.67 12.09
N GLY A 67 3.72 7.00 11.04
CA GLY A 67 4.45 6.05 10.21
C GLY A 67 3.76 5.65 8.91
N LEU A 68 2.67 6.31 8.51
CA LEU A 68 2.07 6.09 7.20
C LEU A 68 2.88 6.80 6.11
N LYS A 69 4.06 6.23 5.83
CA LYS A 69 5.04 6.69 4.86
C LYS A 69 5.91 5.51 4.41
N LEU A 70 6.41 5.57 3.18
CA LEU A 70 7.20 4.51 2.54
C LEU A 70 8.28 5.14 1.66
N HIS A 71 9.51 4.64 1.74
CA HIS A 71 10.51 4.87 0.69
C HIS A 71 10.62 3.64 -0.20
N VAL A 72 10.87 3.87 -1.49
CA VAL A 72 11.04 2.83 -2.50
C VAL A 72 12.40 3.01 -3.14
N ASP A 73 13.25 2.00 -3.01
CA ASP A 73 14.53 1.95 -3.69
C ASP A 73 14.38 1.24 -5.04
N VAL A 74 14.56 1.99 -6.12
CA VAL A 74 14.58 1.45 -7.48
C VAL A 74 16.02 1.09 -7.81
N MET A 75 16.30 -0.21 -7.93
CA MET A 75 17.61 -0.71 -8.33
C MET A 75 17.66 -0.93 -9.86
N PRO A 76 18.84 -0.84 -10.48
CA PRO A 76 19.00 -1.23 -11.88
C PRO A 76 18.63 -2.71 -12.03
N GLY A 77 17.82 -3.01 -13.05
CA GLY A 77 17.45 -4.38 -13.34
C GLY A 77 18.65 -5.13 -13.92
N ASP A 78 19.17 -6.13 -13.20
CA ASP A 78 20.12 -7.07 -13.77
C ASP A 78 19.40 -7.82 -14.90
N VAL A 79 19.88 -7.65 -16.14
CA VAL A 79 19.53 -8.54 -17.25
C VAL A 79 20.19 -9.90 -17.00
N MET A 80 19.63 -10.69 -16.09
CA MET A 80 20.00 -12.09 -15.94
C MET A 80 19.47 -12.85 -17.17
N SER A 81 20.38 -13.05 -18.14
CA SER A 81 20.24 -14.16 -19.09
C SER A 81 20.30 -15.48 -18.32
N ASP A 82 19.43 -16.39 -18.71
CA ASP A 82 19.31 -17.79 -18.27
C ASP A 82 18.93 -18.07 -16.80
N GLY A 83 17.64 -18.36 -16.62
CA GLY A 83 17.23 -19.70 -16.22
C GLY A 83 17.56 -20.13 -14.80
N VAL A 84 16.91 -19.54 -13.79
CA VAL A 84 16.61 -20.24 -12.54
C VAL A 84 15.17 -19.94 -12.15
N ALA A 85 14.33 -20.97 -12.20
CA ALA A 85 12.96 -20.92 -11.69
C ALA A 85 13.00 -20.65 -10.17
N ALA A 86 12.68 -19.42 -9.78
CA ALA A 86 12.42 -19.08 -8.39
C ALA A 86 10.99 -19.53 -8.05
N SER A 87 10.89 -20.58 -7.24
CA SER A 87 9.64 -20.98 -6.59
C SER A 87 9.13 -19.83 -5.71
N ALA A 88 7.97 -19.27 -6.07
CA ALA A 88 7.26 -18.30 -5.24
C ALA A 88 6.86 -18.92 -3.90
N PRO A 89 6.92 -18.19 -2.77
CA PRO A 89 6.08 -18.53 -1.64
C PRO A 89 4.64 -18.18 -2.01
N GLU A 90 3.82 -19.19 -2.30
CA GLU A 90 2.36 -19.07 -2.29
C GLU A 90 1.93 -18.61 -0.88
N SER A 91 1.75 -17.31 -0.70
CA SER A 91 0.95 -16.79 0.40
C SER A 91 -0.50 -16.69 -0.06
N SER A 92 -1.11 -17.85 -0.28
CA SER A 92 -2.57 -17.99 -0.26
C SER A 92 -2.97 -18.45 1.14
N ALA A 93 -3.02 -17.52 2.09
CA ALA A 93 -3.71 -17.81 3.34
C ALA A 93 -5.22 -17.85 3.03
N PRO A 94 -5.92 -18.99 3.19
CA PRO A 94 -7.36 -18.97 3.14
C PRO A 94 -7.87 -18.18 4.34
N ILE A 95 -8.83 -17.27 4.13
CA ILE A 95 -9.62 -16.70 5.21
C ILE A 95 -10.44 -17.85 5.80
N HIS A 96 -9.87 -18.54 6.78
CA HIS A 96 -10.55 -19.61 7.50
C HIS A 96 -11.50 -18.96 8.51
N LEU A 97 -12.61 -18.44 8.00
CA LEU A 97 -13.73 -18.02 8.84
C LEU A 97 -14.19 -19.26 9.59
N LYS A 98 -13.80 -19.38 10.85
CA LYS A 98 -14.10 -20.56 11.66
C LYS A 98 -15.61 -20.78 11.63
N ALA A 99 -16.05 -21.99 11.28
CA ALA A 99 -17.47 -22.34 11.19
C ALA A 99 -18.25 -22.03 12.49
N THR A 100 -17.54 -21.98 13.63
CA THR A 100 -18.06 -21.48 14.89
C THR A 100 -18.57 -20.04 14.79
N TYR A 101 -17.88 -19.14 14.11
CA TYR A 101 -18.27 -17.73 13.94
C TYR A 101 -19.56 -17.58 13.13
N LEU A 102 -19.73 -18.39 12.08
CA LEU A 102 -20.97 -18.45 11.29
C LEU A 102 -22.13 -19.02 12.11
N LEU A 103 -21.89 -20.04 12.94
CA LEU A 103 -22.88 -20.58 13.87
C LEU A 103 -23.31 -19.54 14.92
N TRP A 104 -22.36 -18.78 15.48
CA TRP A 104 -22.67 -17.67 16.40
C TRP A 104 -23.49 -16.57 15.73
N ILE A 105 -23.14 -16.16 14.51
CA ILE A 105 -23.90 -15.16 13.74
C ILE A 105 -25.32 -15.67 13.44
N ALA A 106 -25.45 -16.91 12.97
CA ALA A 106 -26.76 -17.51 12.69
C ALA A 106 -27.60 -17.65 13.98
N LEU A 107 -27.00 -18.04 15.10
CA LEU A 107 -27.68 -18.14 16.39
C LEU A 107 -28.17 -16.77 16.87
N ALA A 108 -27.33 -15.73 16.77
CA ALA A 108 -27.69 -14.37 17.14
C ALA A 108 -28.83 -13.79 16.27
N ILE A 109 -28.80 -14.07 14.96
CA ILE A 109 -29.86 -13.64 14.03
C ILE A 109 -31.19 -14.36 14.34
N ASN A 110 -31.16 -15.67 14.64
CA ASN A 110 -32.37 -16.41 15.00
C ASN A 110 -32.94 -15.99 16.37
N LEU A 111 -32.09 -15.64 17.34
CA LEU A 111 -32.51 -15.09 18.64
C LEU A 111 -33.17 -13.71 18.49
N ALA A 112 -32.69 -12.85 17.58
CA ALA A 112 -33.28 -11.54 17.32
C ALA A 112 -34.62 -11.58 16.56
N LEU A 113 -34.93 -12.68 15.88
CA LEU A 113 -36.19 -12.88 15.15
C LEU A 113 -37.27 -13.60 15.99
N VAL A 114 -36.90 -14.16 17.15
CA VAL A 114 -37.77 -14.88 18.10
C VAL A 114 -38.08 -14.04 19.35
N TRP A 115 -37.92 -12.71 19.26
CA TRP A 115 -38.45 -11.80 20.27
C TRP A 115 -39.12 -10.60 19.58
N PRO A 116 -40.44 -10.39 19.73
CA PRO A 116 -41.07 -9.13 19.33
C PRO A 116 -40.65 -7.97 20.24
#